data_AF-A0A0S8IZX8-F1
#
_entry.id   AF-A0A0S8IZX8-F1
#
_cell.length_a   1.000
_cell.length_b   1.000
_cell.length_c   1.000
_cell.angle_alpha   90.00
_cell.angle_beta   90.00
_cell.angle_gamma   90.00
#
_symmetry.space_group_name_H-M   'P 1'
#
loop_
_entity.id
_entity.type
_entity.pdbx_description
1 polymer ?
#
loop_
_entity_poly.entity_id
_entity_poly.type
_entity_poly.pdbx_seq_one_letter_code
_entity_poly.pdbx_strand_id
1 'polypeptide(L)'
;MKLQSVFKPLIYSCLLVFALFLSFKLNVYKKQEDKVTAEEIPPRPVCYLSGKIEKDQSLYLSLLKGKAPQNLVHTTSEKLKEIFDPKKCVPGDSFIFCYDEADSLVRFEYFRGMEEKYLIEKKDGELFIEKRPVELTCVIKGLSGEVKSSLWESMIEQCRDPELILKFADIFAWQIDFLTEVRNGDRFRLVFEE
;
A
#
# COMPACT_ATOMS: atom_id res chain seq x y z
N MET A 1 37.66 4.36 -52.97
CA MET A 1 37.70 3.32 -51.90
C MET A 1 38.48 3.86 -50.71
N LYS A 2 37.80 4.25 -49.61
CA LYS A 2 38.30 4.33 -48.21
C LYS A 2 37.24 5.03 -47.35
N LEU A 3 36.15 4.33 -47.02
CA LEU A 3 35.12 4.82 -46.09
C LEU A 3 34.77 3.77 -45.01
N GLN A 4 35.69 2.86 -44.70
CA GLN A 4 35.46 1.79 -43.70
C GLN A 4 36.42 1.84 -42.48
N SER A 5 37.36 2.78 -42.41
CA SER A 5 38.38 2.78 -41.34
C SER A 5 38.08 3.69 -40.15
N VAL A 6 37.07 4.56 -40.21
CA VAL A 6 36.79 5.55 -39.14
C VAL A 6 35.63 5.12 -38.22
N PHE A 7 34.76 4.20 -38.64
CA PHE A 7 33.61 3.77 -37.83
C PHE A 7 33.97 2.79 -36.70
N LYS A 8 35.04 2.01 -36.84
CA LYS A 8 35.46 1.03 -35.82
C LYS A 8 35.84 1.65 -34.47
N PRO A 9 36.70 2.70 -34.37
CA PRO A 9 37.07 3.28 -33.08
C PRO A 9 35.89 3.94 -32.34
N LEU A 10 34.89 4.47 -33.06
CA LEU A 10 33.72 5.09 -32.44
C LEU A 10 32.79 4.04 -31.79
N ILE A 11 32.65 2.87 -32.41
CA ILE A 11 31.86 1.75 -31.88
C ILE A 11 32.51 1.16 -30.62
N TYR A 12 33.85 1.02 -30.59
CA TYR A 12 34.56 0.54 -29.41
C TYR A 12 34.46 1.52 -28.23
N SER A 13 34.46 2.84 -28.50
CA SER A 13 34.21 3.87 -27.47
C SER A 13 32.82 3.74 -26.85
N CYS A 14 31.77 3.56 -27.66
CA CYS A 14 30.41 3.35 -27.16
C CYS A 14 30.24 2.05 -26.37
N LEU A 15 30.85 0.94 -26.82
CA LEU A 15 30.81 -0.34 -26.10
C LEU A 15 31.48 -0.24 -24.72
N LEU A 16 32.56 0.53 -24.60
CA LEU A 16 33.30 0.71 -23.34
C LEU A 16 32.51 1.58 -22.35
N VAL A 17 31.86 2.65 -22.83
CA VAL A 17 30.95 3.47 -22.00
C VAL A 17 29.73 2.66 -21.55
N PHE A 18 29.16 1.83 -22.44
CA PHE A 18 28.02 0.98 -22.09
C PHE A 18 28.42 -0.12 -21.08
N ALA A 19 29.60 -0.72 -21.23
CA ALA A 19 30.13 -1.67 -20.26
C ALA A 19 30.41 -1.03 -18.89
N LEU A 20 30.91 0.22 -18.85
CA LEU A 20 31.06 1.00 -17.62
C LEU A 20 29.69 1.33 -16.99
N PHE A 21 28.69 1.64 -17.81
CA PHE A 21 27.32 1.89 -17.33
C PHE A 21 26.65 0.62 -16.79
N LEU A 22 26.87 -0.53 -17.44
CA LEU A 22 26.39 -1.83 -16.98
C LEU A 22 27.06 -2.27 -15.69
N SER A 23 28.39 -2.11 -15.59
CA SER A 23 29.13 -2.41 -14.36
C SER A 23 28.75 -1.45 -13.24
N PHE A 24 28.48 -0.17 -13.53
CA PHE A 24 27.91 0.78 -12.56
C PHE A 24 26.50 0.37 -12.11
N LYS A 25 25.60 0.01 -13.03
CA LYS A 25 24.25 -0.51 -12.73
C LYS A 25 24.30 -1.80 -11.91
N LEU A 26 25.19 -2.73 -12.24
CA LEU A 26 25.40 -3.98 -11.50
C LEU A 26 25.97 -3.72 -10.09
N ASN A 27 26.86 -2.72 -9.94
CA ASN A 27 27.41 -2.33 -8.65
C ASN A 27 26.35 -1.64 -7.76
N VAL A 28 25.47 -0.84 -8.37
CA VAL A 28 24.29 -0.28 -7.69
C VAL A 28 23.32 -1.40 -7.29
N TYR A 29 23.16 -2.43 -8.12
CA TYR A 29 22.32 -3.60 -7.82
C TYR A 29 22.88 -4.41 -6.64
N LYS A 30 24.19 -4.70 -6.62
CA LYS A 30 24.85 -5.38 -5.49
C LYS A 30 24.75 -4.60 -4.17
N LYS A 31 24.85 -3.26 -4.24
CA LYS A 31 24.74 -2.40 -3.05
C LYS A 31 23.34 -2.42 -2.41
N GLN A 32 22.32 -2.89 -3.13
CA GLN A 32 20.97 -3.11 -2.56
C GLN A 32 20.84 -4.44 -1.82
N GLU A 33 21.59 -5.48 -2.16
CA GLU A 33 21.56 -6.77 -1.43
C GLU A 33 22.36 -6.71 -0.11
N ASP A 34 23.45 -5.92 -0.04
CA ASP A 34 24.29 -5.82 1.16
C ASP A 34 23.71 -4.93 2.29
N LYS A 35 22.50 -4.37 2.10
CA LYS A 35 21.77 -3.59 3.12
C LYS A 35 20.57 -4.32 3.73
N VAL A 36 20.50 -5.64 3.60
CA VAL A 36 19.65 -6.46 4.47
C VAL A 36 20.47 -6.77 5.72
N THR A 37 20.49 -5.83 6.67
CA THR A 37 20.87 -6.14 8.05
C THR A 37 19.98 -7.29 8.50
N ALA A 38 20.59 -8.36 9.01
CA ALA A 38 19.89 -9.48 9.61
C ALA A 38 19.08 -8.97 10.82
N GLU A 39 17.86 -8.50 10.57
CA GLU A 39 16.84 -8.38 11.60
C GLU A 39 16.58 -9.79 12.11
N GLU A 40 16.80 -9.99 13.40
CA GLU A 40 16.43 -11.20 14.10
C GLU A 40 14.98 -11.55 13.73
N ILE A 41 14.77 -12.77 13.23
CA ILE A 41 13.43 -13.25 12.88
C ILE A 41 12.60 -13.13 14.15
N PRO A 42 11.58 -12.23 14.22
CA PRO A 42 10.78 -12.10 15.43
C PRO A 42 10.16 -13.47 15.73
N PRO A 43 9.99 -13.83 17.02
CA PRO A 43 9.35 -15.09 17.39
C PRO A 43 8.07 -15.23 16.57
N ARG A 44 7.95 -16.34 15.83
CA ARG A 44 6.86 -16.53 14.86
C ARG A 44 5.54 -16.26 15.59
N PRO A 45 4.75 -15.25 15.20
CA PRO A 45 3.46 -15.02 15.83
C PRO A 45 2.57 -16.23 15.53
N VAL A 46 2.06 -16.86 16.59
CA VAL A 46 1.31 -18.13 16.45
C VAL A 46 -0.17 -17.85 16.18
N CYS A 47 -0.66 -16.65 16.49
CA CYS A 47 -2.01 -16.23 16.11
C CYS A 47 -2.03 -14.82 15.52
N TYR A 48 -2.64 -14.69 14.34
CA TYR A 48 -2.93 -13.44 13.66
C TYR A 48 -4.44 -13.23 13.66
N LEU A 49 -4.91 -12.26 14.45
CA LEU A 49 -6.27 -11.77 14.37
C LEU A 49 -6.26 -10.42 13.64
N SER A 50 -6.96 -10.33 12.51
CA SER A 50 -7.24 -9.06 11.87
C SER A 50 -8.74 -8.81 11.78
N GLY A 51 -9.13 -7.54 11.78
CA GLY A 51 -10.52 -7.15 11.70
C GLY A 51 -10.70 -5.68 11.41
N LYS A 52 -11.95 -5.29 11.18
CA LYS A 52 -12.39 -3.90 11.12
C LYS A 52 -13.34 -3.63 12.28
N ILE A 53 -13.36 -2.40 12.74
CA ILE A 53 -14.33 -1.94 13.73
C ILE A 53 -15.68 -1.78 13.03
N GLU A 54 -16.67 -2.54 13.45
CA GLU A 54 -18.04 -2.44 12.95
C GLU A 54 -18.77 -1.23 13.56
N LYS A 55 -19.89 -0.85 12.95
CA LYS A 55 -20.76 0.19 13.51
C LYS A 55 -21.22 -0.21 14.92
N ASP A 56 -21.20 0.76 15.84
CA ASP A 56 -21.63 0.62 17.23
C ASP A 56 -20.79 -0.37 18.07
N GLN A 57 -19.57 -0.72 17.60
CA GLN A 57 -18.62 -1.54 18.36
C GLN A 57 -17.38 -0.73 18.77
N SER A 58 -16.83 -1.08 19.94
CA SER A 58 -15.54 -0.56 20.38
C SER A 58 -14.41 -1.51 19.95
N LEU A 59 -13.18 -0.99 19.86
CA LEU A 59 -11.99 -1.80 19.61
C LEU A 59 -11.89 -3.00 20.58
N TYR A 60 -12.23 -2.78 21.85
CA TYR A 60 -12.25 -3.82 22.88
C TYR A 60 -13.18 -4.98 22.52
N LEU A 61 -14.41 -4.67 22.10
CA LEU A 61 -15.39 -5.68 21.69
C LEU A 61 -14.96 -6.41 20.41
N SER A 62 -14.39 -5.68 19.44
CA SER A 62 -13.89 -6.26 18.19
C SER A 62 -12.78 -7.28 18.44
N LEU A 63 -11.86 -7.00 19.36
CA LEU A 63 -10.78 -7.92 19.74
C LEU A 63 -11.32 -9.17 20.45
N LEU A 64 -12.25 -9.01 21.39
CA LEU A 64 -12.88 -10.14 22.08
C LEU A 64 -13.70 -11.02 21.12
N LYS A 65 -14.45 -10.42 20.19
CA LYS A 65 -15.19 -11.14 19.14
C LYS A 65 -14.24 -11.95 18.25
N GLY A 66 -13.05 -11.42 18.00
CA GLY A 66 -11.96 -12.11 17.31
C GLY A 66 -11.27 -13.21 18.13
N LYS A 67 -11.78 -13.54 19.32
CA LYS A 67 -11.24 -14.54 20.24
C LYS A 67 -9.83 -14.20 20.76
N ALA A 68 -9.48 -12.92 20.84
CA ALA A 68 -8.25 -12.51 21.51
C ALA A 68 -8.37 -12.78 23.04
N PRO A 69 -7.30 -13.26 23.69
CA PRO A 69 -7.27 -13.45 25.15
C PRO A 69 -7.59 -12.16 25.91
N GLN A 70 -8.50 -12.23 26.89
CA GLN A 70 -9.01 -11.04 27.59
C GLN A 70 -7.92 -10.24 28.32
N ASN A 71 -6.95 -10.94 28.91
CA ASN A 71 -5.78 -10.33 29.55
C ASN A 71 -4.99 -9.47 28.55
N LEU A 72 -4.77 -9.97 27.34
CA LEU A 72 -4.03 -9.24 26.32
C LEU A 72 -4.81 -8.06 25.77
N VAL A 73 -6.13 -8.20 25.59
CA VAL A 73 -6.99 -7.08 25.17
C VAL A 73 -6.94 -5.94 26.18
N HIS A 74 -6.98 -6.25 27.48
CA HIS A 74 -6.83 -5.26 28.53
C HIS A 74 -5.47 -4.56 28.47
N THR A 75 -4.37 -5.33 28.47
CA THR A 75 -3.00 -4.78 28.40
C THR A 75 -2.79 -3.89 27.16
N THR A 76 -3.30 -4.33 26.01
CA THR A 76 -3.25 -3.57 24.76
C THR A 76 -4.05 -2.28 24.86
N SER A 77 -5.25 -2.33 25.44
CA SER A 77 -6.12 -1.15 25.60
C SER A 77 -5.52 -0.12 26.55
N GLU A 78 -4.90 -0.54 27.64
CA GLU A 78 -4.20 0.36 28.57
C GLU A 78 -2.97 0.97 27.92
N LYS A 79 -2.16 0.18 27.22
CA LYS A 79 -0.98 0.68 26.51
C LYS A 79 -1.36 1.66 25.40
N LEU A 80 -2.43 1.37 24.65
CA LEU A 80 -2.92 2.23 23.57
C LEU A 80 -3.30 3.64 24.05
N LYS A 81 -3.91 3.74 25.26
CA LYS A 81 -4.33 5.01 25.87
C LYS A 81 -3.18 5.99 26.10
N GLU A 82 -1.94 5.53 26.17
CA GLU A 82 -0.77 6.40 26.35
C GLU A 82 -0.61 7.41 25.20
N ILE A 83 -1.00 7.05 23.98
CA ILE A 83 -0.84 7.91 22.79
C ILE A 83 -2.13 8.12 21.99
N PHE A 84 -3.15 7.28 22.18
CA PHE A 84 -4.40 7.35 21.43
C PHE A 84 -5.60 7.00 22.32
N ASP A 85 -6.60 7.86 22.32
CA ASP A 85 -7.86 7.60 23.05
C ASP A 85 -8.70 6.55 22.30
N PRO A 86 -8.91 5.34 22.85
CA PRO A 86 -9.69 4.29 22.18
C PRO A 86 -11.15 4.67 21.90
N LYS A 87 -11.68 5.72 22.56
CA LYS A 87 -13.03 6.25 22.25
C LYS A 87 -13.10 6.97 20.90
N LYS A 88 -11.95 7.33 20.33
CA LYS A 88 -11.84 7.96 19.01
C LYS A 88 -11.76 6.95 17.87
N CYS A 89 -11.81 5.66 18.18
CA CYS A 89 -11.98 4.62 17.17
C CYS A 89 -13.29 4.82 16.42
N VAL A 90 -13.24 4.76 15.09
CA VAL A 90 -14.41 4.92 14.23
C VAL A 90 -14.70 3.64 13.44
N PRO A 91 -15.96 3.42 13.02
CA PRO A 91 -16.28 2.31 12.14
C PRO A 91 -15.46 2.36 10.85
N GLY A 92 -14.93 1.22 10.42
CA GLY A 92 -14.08 1.09 9.25
C GLY A 92 -12.58 1.09 9.53
N ASP A 93 -12.15 1.60 10.69
CA ASP A 93 -10.77 1.44 11.16
C ASP A 93 -10.42 -0.05 11.27
N SER A 94 -9.16 -0.38 11.01
CA SER A 94 -8.72 -1.78 11.01
C SER A 94 -7.67 -2.03 12.07
N PHE A 95 -7.51 -3.30 12.46
CA PHE A 95 -6.50 -3.70 13.42
C PHE A 95 -5.91 -5.05 13.07
N ILE A 96 -4.69 -5.26 13.56
CA ILE A 96 -3.95 -6.51 13.53
C ILE A 96 -3.49 -6.80 14.96
N PHE A 97 -3.71 -8.01 15.42
CA PHE A 97 -3.41 -8.43 16.78
C PHE A 97 -2.66 -9.76 16.72
N CYS A 98 -1.41 -9.75 17.21
CA CYS A 98 -0.47 -10.86 17.17
C CYS A 98 -0.01 -11.23 18.58
N TYR A 99 -0.16 -12.50 18.93
CA TYR A 99 0.29 -13.05 20.20
C TYR A 99 0.86 -14.47 20.01
N ASP A 100 1.65 -14.91 20.98
CA ASP A 100 2.28 -16.23 21.00
C ASP A 100 1.43 -17.28 21.74
N GLU A 101 1.90 -18.54 21.76
CA GLU A 101 1.25 -19.65 22.45
C GLU A 101 1.20 -19.48 23.98
N ALA A 102 2.00 -18.56 24.53
CA ALA A 102 2.06 -18.27 25.96
C ALA A 102 1.10 -17.14 26.37
N ASP A 103 0.14 -16.78 25.51
CA ASP A 103 -0.76 -15.64 25.67
C ASP A 103 -0.01 -14.35 26.00
N SER A 104 1.14 -14.12 25.33
CA SER A 104 1.90 -12.88 25.41
C SER A 104 1.75 -12.09 24.11
N LEU A 105 1.45 -10.79 24.25
CA LEU A 105 1.36 -9.86 23.13
C LEU A 105 2.72 -9.75 22.43
N VAL A 106 2.75 -10.00 21.13
CA VAL A 106 3.95 -9.83 20.28
C VAL A 106 3.87 -8.50 19.56
N ARG A 107 2.73 -8.24 18.91
CA ARG A 107 2.51 -7.03 18.12
C ARG A 107 1.02 -6.70 18.05
N PHE A 108 0.68 -5.43 18.12
CA PHE A 108 -0.65 -4.92 17.80
C PHE A 108 -0.51 -3.70 16.91
N GLU A 109 -1.31 -3.65 15.84
CA GLU A 109 -1.38 -2.53 14.92
C GLU A 109 -2.82 -2.07 14.85
N TYR A 110 -3.04 -0.77 15.01
CA TYR A 110 -4.33 -0.14 14.80
C TYR A 110 -4.19 0.93 13.71
N PHE A 111 -5.01 0.83 12.68
CA PHE A 111 -5.00 1.70 11.51
C PHE A 111 -6.23 2.59 11.55
N ARG A 112 -5.97 3.89 11.58
CA ARG A 112 -7.00 4.90 11.48
C ARG A 112 -7.02 5.43 10.06
N GLY A 113 -8.01 4.98 9.28
CA GLY A 113 -8.02 5.20 7.83
C GLY A 113 -6.78 4.63 7.14
N MET A 114 -6.21 5.39 6.20
CA MET A 114 -5.06 4.99 5.38
C MET A 114 -3.75 5.71 5.75
N GLU A 115 -3.79 6.66 6.69
CA GLU A 115 -2.65 7.56 6.93
C GLU A 115 -1.96 7.30 8.27
N GLU A 116 -2.72 6.92 9.31
CA GLU A 116 -2.19 6.78 10.67
C GLU A 116 -2.19 5.33 11.12
N LYS A 117 -1.04 4.90 11.67
CA LYS A 117 -0.89 3.61 12.33
C LYS A 117 -0.40 3.79 13.77
N TYR A 118 -1.00 3.04 14.69
CA TYR A 118 -0.58 2.96 16.09
C TYR A 118 -0.04 1.54 16.30
N LEU A 119 1.24 1.44 16.61
CA LEU A 119 1.99 0.19 16.71
C LEU A 119 2.36 -0.05 18.16
N ILE A 120 1.98 -1.21 18.69
CA ILE A 120 2.45 -1.74 19.96
C ILE A 120 3.29 -2.98 19.65
N GLU A 121 4.54 -3.00 20.11
CA GLU A 121 5.46 -4.11 19.90
C GLU A 121 6.17 -4.49 21.18
N LYS A 122 6.38 -5.79 21.36
CA LYS A 122 7.25 -6.28 22.42
C LYS A 122 8.70 -6.28 21.92
N LYS A 123 9.57 -5.50 22.58
CA LYS A 123 11.03 -5.47 22.34
C LYS A 123 11.73 -5.69 23.67
N ASP A 124 12.70 -6.60 23.70
CA ASP A 124 13.48 -6.92 24.91
C ASP A 124 12.64 -7.24 26.17
N GLY A 125 11.43 -7.77 25.98
CA GLY A 125 10.50 -8.11 27.06
C GLY A 125 9.54 -7.00 27.47
N GLU A 126 9.75 -5.77 27.01
CA GLU A 126 8.91 -4.60 27.30
C GLU A 126 7.99 -4.25 26.13
N LEU A 127 6.80 -3.71 26.43
CA LEU A 127 5.87 -3.23 25.42
C LEU A 127 6.14 -1.76 25.09
N PHE A 128 6.48 -1.50 23.84
CA PHE A 128 6.64 -0.16 23.29
C PHE A 128 5.42 0.22 22.48
N ILE A 129 5.08 1.51 22.50
CA ILE A 129 3.99 2.06 21.71
C ILE A 129 4.46 3.28 20.94
N GLU A 130 4.07 3.37 19.68
CA GLU A 130 4.40 4.49 18.82
C GLU A 130 3.31 4.77 17.78
N LYS A 131 3.20 6.03 17.39
CA LYS A 131 2.41 6.45 16.22
C LYS A 131 3.35 6.52 15.03
N ARG A 132 3.03 5.81 13.95
CA ARG A 132 3.74 5.86 12.68
C ARG A 132 2.78 6.27 11.55
N PRO A 133 3.23 7.06 10.58
CA PRO A 133 2.48 7.17 9.33
C PRO A 133 2.44 5.80 8.66
N VAL A 134 1.34 5.50 7.96
CA VAL A 134 1.31 4.39 7.02
C VAL A 134 2.13 4.80 5.81
N GLU A 135 3.13 4.01 5.45
CA GLU A 135 3.89 4.22 4.22
C GLU A 135 3.00 3.87 3.03
N LEU A 136 2.37 4.90 2.46
CA LEU A 136 1.59 4.77 1.23
C LEU A 136 2.56 4.65 0.05
N THR A 137 2.34 3.65 -0.79
CA THR A 137 3.04 3.51 -2.05
C THR A 137 2.10 3.90 -3.17
N CYS A 138 2.27 5.09 -3.74
CA CYS A 138 1.53 5.47 -4.94
C CYS A 138 2.06 4.69 -6.14
N VAL A 139 1.16 4.01 -6.86
CA VAL A 139 1.46 3.37 -8.12
C VAL A 139 0.74 4.08 -9.26
N ILE A 140 1.48 4.44 -10.30
CA ILE A 140 0.89 5.01 -11.51
C ILE A 140 0.29 3.85 -12.33
N LYS A 141 -1.02 3.91 -12.57
CA LYS A 141 -1.74 2.97 -13.42
C LYS A 141 -2.30 3.66 -14.65
N GLY A 142 -2.41 2.90 -15.73
CA GLY A 142 -3.07 3.32 -16.96
C GLY A 142 -4.32 2.49 -17.19
N LEU A 143 -5.40 3.14 -17.57
CA LEU A 143 -6.63 2.50 -18.03
C LEU A 143 -6.94 2.98 -19.44
N SER A 144 -7.33 2.07 -20.33
CA SER A 144 -7.84 2.44 -21.65
C SER A 144 -8.86 1.44 -22.13
N GLY A 145 -9.86 1.91 -22.84
CA GLY A 145 -10.91 1.06 -23.38
C GLY A 145 -11.71 1.74 -24.48
N GLU A 146 -12.72 1.00 -24.91
CA GLU A 146 -13.72 1.44 -25.87
C GLU A 146 -15.06 1.48 -25.16
N VAL A 147 -15.85 2.52 -25.41
CA VAL A 147 -17.17 2.66 -24.84
C VAL A 147 -18.12 1.65 -25.47
N LYS A 148 -18.76 0.88 -24.61
CA LYS A 148 -19.91 0.02 -24.88
C LYS A 148 -21.03 0.49 -23.97
N SER A 149 -22.18 0.76 -24.57
CA SER A 149 -23.40 1.33 -23.96
C SER A 149 -23.21 2.68 -23.28
N SER A 150 -22.39 2.77 -22.24
CA SER A 150 -22.05 4.03 -21.56
C SER A 150 -20.60 4.04 -21.09
N LEU A 151 -20.06 5.25 -20.88
CA LEU A 151 -18.73 5.42 -20.29
C LEU A 151 -18.64 4.73 -18.93
N TRP A 152 -19.69 4.85 -18.10
CA TRP A 152 -19.74 4.27 -16.77
C TRP A 152 -19.57 2.75 -16.80
N GLU A 153 -20.40 2.04 -17.58
CA GLU A 153 -20.35 0.58 -17.70
C GLU A 153 -18.99 0.12 -18.24
N SER A 154 -18.44 0.87 -19.20
CA SER A 154 -17.16 0.53 -19.83
C SER A 154 -15.96 0.69 -18.90
N MET A 155 -16.02 1.62 -17.94
CA MET A 155 -14.95 1.88 -16.99
C MET A 155 -15.08 1.08 -15.70
N ILE A 156 -16.30 0.91 -15.16
CA ILE A 156 -16.51 0.31 -13.83
C ILE A 156 -16.08 -1.16 -13.79
N GLU A 157 -16.21 -1.89 -14.91
CA GLU A 157 -15.73 -3.27 -15.03
C GLU A 157 -14.20 -3.38 -14.92
N GLN A 158 -13.48 -2.32 -15.30
CA GLN A 158 -12.02 -2.31 -15.40
C GLN A 158 -11.32 -1.68 -14.19
N CYS A 159 -11.77 -0.50 -13.73
CA CYS A 159 -11.13 0.17 -12.59
C CYS A 159 -11.75 -0.18 -11.23
N ARG A 160 -13.01 -0.65 -11.19
CA ARG A 160 -13.79 -0.90 -9.96
C ARG A 160 -13.79 0.26 -8.95
N ASP A 161 -13.45 1.46 -9.41
CA ASP A 161 -13.41 2.69 -8.63
C ASP A 161 -14.42 3.68 -9.25
N PRO A 162 -15.63 3.78 -8.68
CA PRO A 162 -16.63 4.74 -9.12
C PRO A 162 -16.18 6.20 -9.05
N GLU A 163 -15.34 6.55 -8.07
CA GLU A 163 -14.90 7.92 -7.86
C GLU A 163 -13.95 8.37 -8.97
N LEU A 164 -13.08 7.47 -9.44
CA LEU A 164 -12.22 7.73 -10.59
C LEU A 164 -13.03 8.03 -11.87
N ILE A 165 -14.15 7.33 -12.09
CA ILE A 165 -15.02 7.55 -13.26
C ILE A 165 -15.68 8.94 -13.18
N LEU A 166 -16.16 9.32 -12.00
CA LEU A 166 -16.77 10.63 -11.78
C LEU A 166 -15.75 11.76 -11.98
N LYS A 167 -14.53 11.61 -11.43
CA LYS A 167 -13.44 12.57 -11.65
C LYS A 167 -13.07 12.69 -13.12
N PHE A 168 -13.01 11.57 -13.83
CA PHE A 168 -12.77 11.58 -15.27
C PHE A 168 -13.87 12.34 -16.02
N ALA A 169 -15.14 12.09 -15.69
CA ALA A 169 -16.26 12.79 -16.32
C ALA A 169 -16.25 14.31 -16.03
N ASP A 170 -15.93 14.70 -14.80
CA ASP A 170 -15.86 16.10 -14.36
C ASP A 170 -14.80 16.91 -15.14
N ILE A 171 -13.64 16.30 -15.42
CA ILE A 171 -12.56 16.93 -16.21
C ILE A 171 -13.05 17.40 -17.59
N PHE A 172 -13.92 16.61 -18.23
CA PHE A 172 -14.42 16.91 -19.58
C PHE A 172 -15.83 17.49 -19.60
N ALA A 173 -16.47 17.74 -18.45
CA ALA A 173 -17.87 18.18 -18.37
C ALA A 173 -18.16 19.49 -19.10
N TRP A 174 -17.14 20.34 -19.32
CA TRP A 174 -17.26 21.59 -20.10
C TRP A 174 -17.21 21.39 -21.62
N GLN A 175 -16.73 20.23 -22.08
CA GLN A 175 -16.46 19.95 -23.48
C GLN A 175 -17.35 18.84 -24.04
N ILE A 176 -17.73 17.87 -23.20
CA ILE A 176 -18.42 16.66 -23.60
C ILE A 176 -19.50 16.34 -22.56
N ASP A 177 -20.73 16.16 -23.02
CA ASP A 177 -21.78 15.56 -22.20
C ASP A 177 -21.77 14.03 -22.39
N PHE A 178 -21.22 13.31 -21.40
CA PHE A 178 -21.09 11.85 -21.46
C PHE A 178 -22.42 11.09 -21.50
N LEU A 179 -23.55 11.74 -21.19
CA LEU A 179 -24.89 11.12 -21.25
C LEU A 179 -25.51 11.19 -22.65
N THR A 180 -25.16 12.20 -23.45
CA THR A 180 -25.84 12.45 -24.73
C THR A 180 -24.91 12.37 -25.94
N GLU A 181 -23.61 12.61 -25.78
CA GLU A 181 -22.68 12.75 -26.90
C GLU A 181 -21.82 11.51 -27.14
N VAL A 182 -21.64 10.66 -26.14
CA VAL A 182 -20.79 9.45 -26.21
C VAL A 182 -21.48 8.35 -27.00
N ARG A 183 -20.70 7.68 -27.84
CA ARG A 183 -21.17 6.60 -28.71
C ARG A 183 -20.37 5.33 -28.51
N ASN A 184 -21.01 4.21 -28.86
CA ASN A 184 -20.31 2.93 -28.97
C ASN A 184 -19.16 3.07 -29.97
N GLY A 185 -17.96 2.67 -29.57
CA GLY A 185 -16.75 2.83 -30.38
C GLY A 185 -15.83 3.97 -29.95
N ASP A 186 -16.31 4.89 -29.12
CA ASP A 186 -15.47 5.96 -28.58
C ASP A 186 -14.39 5.36 -27.69
N ARG A 187 -13.17 5.90 -27.77
CA ARG A 187 -12.03 5.39 -26.99
C ARG A 187 -11.66 6.35 -25.88
N PHE A 188 -11.41 5.80 -24.70
CA PHE A 188 -10.89 6.54 -23.56
C PHE A 188 -9.54 5.99 -23.13
N ARG A 189 -8.71 6.88 -22.57
CA ARG A 189 -7.47 6.52 -21.90
C ARG A 189 -7.21 7.51 -20.78
N LEU A 190 -6.84 7.01 -19.62
CA LEU A 190 -6.43 7.80 -18.47
C LEU A 190 -5.24 7.16 -17.77
N VAL A 191 -4.47 8.01 -17.09
CA VAL A 191 -3.39 7.62 -16.19
C VAL A 191 -3.74 8.22 -14.83
N PHE A 192 -3.66 7.41 -13.79
CA PHE A 192 -4.06 7.79 -12.43
C PHE A 192 -3.13 7.16 -11.39
N GLU A 193 -3.21 7.67 -10.17
CA GLU A 193 -2.48 7.14 -9.01
C GLU A 193 -3.43 6.29 -8.14
N GLU A 194 -2.92 5.18 -7.61
CA GLU A 194 -3.58 4.29 -6.64
C GLU A 194 -2.62 3.96 -5.50
#